data_AF-A0A4W3HFE8-F1
#
_entry.id   AF-A0A4W3HFE8-F1
#
_cell.length_a   1.000
_cell.length_b   1.000
_cell.length_c   1.000
_cell.angle_alpha   90.00
_cell.angle_beta   90.00
_cell.angle_gamma   90.00
#
_symmetry.space_group_name_H-M   'P 1'
#
loop_
_entity.id
_entity.type
_entity.pdbx_description
1 polymer ?
#
loop_
_entity_poly.entity_id
_entity_poly.type
_entity_poly.pdbx_seq_one_letter_code
_entity_poly.pdbx_strand_id
1 'polypeptide(L)'
;MLYNRVCDIVSNISELLEIQLLTDTTILQVSSMGITPFFVENVSELQLCAIKLVTAVFSRYEKHRQLILEEMFASLAKLPTSKRSLRNFRLNSSDMDGEPLFIQMVTALVLQLIQCVVHLPVTEKDSTLDEDGEKKVDQDVLITNSYETAMRTAQNFLSVFLKK
;
A
#
# COMPACT_ATOMS: atom_id res chain seq x y z
N MET A 1 22.87 -11.83 -8.32
CA MET A 1 22.15 -13.13 -8.36
C MET A 1 21.26 -13.35 -7.14
N LEU A 2 21.77 -13.28 -5.91
CA LEU A 2 20.92 -13.45 -4.71
C LEU A 2 19.87 -12.33 -4.57
N TYR A 3 20.26 -11.07 -4.76
CA TYR A 3 19.36 -9.92 -4.66
C TYR A 3 18.11 -10.06 -5.55
N ASN A 4 18.30 -10.30 -6.85
CA ASN A 4 17.17 -10.48 -7.78
C ASN A 4 16.24 -11.63 -7.37
N ARG A 5 16.81 -12.75 -6.88
CA ARG A 5 15.98 -13.86 -6.37
C ARG A 5 15.14 -13.46 -5.16
N VAL A 6 15.66 -12.59 -4.29
CA VAL A 6 14.88 -12.05 -3.17
C VAL A 6 13.75 -11.17 -3.69
N CYS A 7 13.99 -10.30 -4.68
CA CYS A 7 12.94 -9.51 -5.33
C CYS A 7 11.84 -10.41 -5.95
N ASP A 8 12.23 -11.48 -6.64
CA ASP A 8 11.32 -12.45 -7.23
C ASP A 8 10.48 -13.15 -6.15
N ILE A 9 11.11 -13.59 -5.06
CA ILE A 9 10.42 -14.23 -3.93
C ILE A 9 9.41 -13.29 -3.29
N VAL A 10 9.79 -12.04 -3.01
CA VAL A 10 8.89 -11.04 -2.40
C VAL A 10 7.69 -10.77 -3.31
N SER A 11 7.91 -10.70 -4.62
CA SER A 11 6.84 -10.53 -5.60
C SER A 11 5.88 -11.73 -5.62
N ASN A 12 6.41 -12.95 -5.64
CA ASN A 12 5.61 -14.17 -5.63
C ASN A 12 4.82 -14.34 -4.32
N ILE A 13 5.35 -13.89 -3.18
CA ILE A 13 4.59 -13.89 -1.90
C ILE A 13 3.41 -12.93 -1.99
N SER A 14 3.57 -11.77 -2.65
CA SER A 14 2.46 -10.83 -2.88
C SER A 14 1.34 -11.49 -3.68
N GLU A 15 1.69 -12.19 -4.77
CA GLU A 15 0.71 -12.92 -5.59
C GLU A 15 0.05 -14.06 -4.81
N LEU A 16 0.81 -14.81 -3.99
CA LEU A 16 0.28 -15.88 -3.16
C LEU A 16 -0.78 -15.37 -2.16
N LEU A 17 -0.54 -14.20 -1.54
CA LEU A 17 -1.48 -13.59 -0.61
C LEU A 17 -2.81 -13.20 -1.26
N GLU A 18 -2.80 -12.90 -2.56
CA GLU A 18 -4.02 -12.61 -3.33
C GLU A 18 -4.82 -13.89 -3.63
N ILE A 19 -4.18 -15.05 -3.63
CA ILE A 19 -4.82 -16.33 -3.91
C ILE A 19 -5.32 -16.99 -2.63
N GLN A 20 -4.50 -17.02 -1.58
CA GLN A 20 -4.74 -17.84 -0.39
C GLN A 20 -4.74 -17.01 0.90
N LEU A 21 -5.71 -17.27 1.77
CA LEU A 21 -5.69 -16.74 3.14
C LEU A 21 -4.63 -17.47 3.98
N LEU A 22 -3.79 -16.70 4.66
CA LEU A 22 -2.75 -17.20 5.56
C LEU A 22 -3.08 -16.88 7.02
N THR A 23 -2.38 -17.54 7.93
CA THR A 23 -2.56 -17.33 9.38
C THR A 23 -2.02 -15.98 9.83
N ASP A 24 -2.58 -15.43 10.89
CA ASP A 24 -2.18 -14.13 11.46
C ASP A 24 -0.68 -14.06 11.75
N THR A 25 -0.09 -15.12 12.31
CA THR A 25 1.36 -15.18 12.58
C THR A 25 2.18 -15.02 11.31
N THR A 26 1.78 -15.67 10.21
CA THR A 26 2.43 -15.52 8.91
C THR A 26 2.28 -14.11 8.39
N ILE A 27 1.10 -13.51 8.50
CA ILE A 27 0.84 -12.14 8.02
C ILE A 27 1.67 -11.10 8.78
N LEU A 28 1.83 -11.23 10.09
CA LEU A 28 2.67 -10.33 10.88
C LEU A 28 4.14 -10.43 10.45
N GLN A 29 4.66 -11.65 10.25
CA GLN A 29 6.04 -11.86 9.78
C GLN A 29 6.26 -11.29 8.37
N VAL A 30 5.32 -11.54 7.46
CA VAL A 30 5.37 -11.05 6.08
C VAL A 30 5.25 -9.53 6.03
N SER A 31 4.42 -8.93 6.88
CA SER A 31 4.29 -7.47 7.01
C SER A 31 5.61 -6.83 7.42
N SER A 32 6.24 -7.34 8.49
CA SER A 32 7.53 -6.83 8.97
C SER A 32 8.64 -6.97 7.92
N MET A 33 8.67 -8.12 7.24
CA MET A 33 9.58 -8.35 6.11
C MET A 33 9.34 -7.37 4.95
N GLY A 34 8.08 -7.06 4.63
CA GLY A 34 7.71 -6.11 3.58
C GLY A 34 8.00 -4.65 3.93
N ILE A 35 7.94 -4.28 5.22
CA ILE A 35 8.19 -2.91 5.68
C ILE A 35 9.70 -2.61 5.75
N THR A 36 10.54 -3.61 6.08
CA THR A 36 11.99 -3.43 6.31
C THR A 36 12.77 -2.77 5.16
N PRO A 37 12.54 -3.11 3.86
CA PRO A 37 13.29 -2.54 2.74
C PRO A 37 13.20 -1.01 2.61
N PHE A 38 12.18 -0.38 3.18
CA PHE A 38 11.96 1.06 3.06
C PHE A 38 12.94 1.91 3.91
N PHE A 39 13.71 1.29 4.80
CA PHE A 39 14.61 1.98 5.73
C PHE A 39 16.09 1.76 5.43
N VAL A 40 16.40 1.24 4.25
CA VAL A 40 17.76 1.01 3.75
C VAL A 40 17.94 1.66 2.38
N GLU A 41 19.17 2.08 2.07
CA GLU A 41 19.53 2.73 0.81
C GLU A 41 19.90 1.71 -0.28
N ASN A 42 19.82 2.12 -1.54
CA ASN A 42 20.29 1.36 -2.72
C ASN A 42 19.59 0.01 -2.99
N VAL A 43 18.33 -0.15 -2.57
CA VAL A 43 17.52 -1.35 -2.82
C VAL A 43 16.16 -1.04 -3.46
N SER A 44 16.15 -0.10 -4.43
CA SER A 44 14.91 0.43 -5.02
C SER A 44 14.02 -0.67 -5.65
N GLU A 45 14.61 -1.65 -6.31
CA GLU A 45 13.85 -2.77 -6.91
C GLU A 45 13.14 -3.60 -5.84
N LEU A 46 13.82 -3.91 -4.73
CA LEU A 46 13.22 -4.62 -3.60
C LEU A 46 12.13 -3.77 -2.93
N GLN A 47 12.33 -2.46 -2.81
CA GLN A 47 11.32 -1.52 -2.30
C GLN A 47 10.06 -1.54 -3.19
N LEU A 48 10.21 -1.60 -4.51
CA LEU A 48 9.08 -1.71 -5.44
C LEU A 48 8.31 -3.02 -5.28
N CYS A 49 9.01 -4.16 -5.15
CA CYS A 49 8.38 -5.45 -4.84
C CYS A 49 7.66 -5.41 -3.49
N ALA A 50 8.27 -4.77 -2.49
CA ALA A 50 7.72 -4.64 -1.16
C ALA A 50 6.48 -3.74 -1.10
N ILE A 51 6.37 -2.70 -1.94
CA ILE A 51 5.14 -1.90 -2.07
C ILE A 51 3.96 -2.83 -2.39
N LYS A 52 4.10 -3.71 -3.39
CA LYS A 52 3.04 -4.65 -3.76
C LYS A 52 2.66 -5.56 -2.58
N LEU A 53 3.67 -6.13 -1.93
CA LEU A 53 3.47 -7.03 -0.79
C LEU A 53 2.71 -6.38 0.37
N VAL A 54 3.17 -5.21 0.84
CA VAL A 54 2.53 -4.52 1.97
C VAL A 54 1.13 -4.06 1.58
N THR A 55 0.92 -3.63 0.33
CA THR A 55 -0.40 -3.25 -0.19
C THR A 55 -1.36 -4.44 -0.22
N ALA A 56 -0.91 -5.61 -0.67
CA ALA A 56 -1.71 -6.83 -0.69
C ALA A 56 -2.13 -7.26 0.73
N VAL A 57 -1.21 -7.20 1.69
CA VAL A 57 -1.53 -7.46 3.10
C VAL A 57 -2.54 -6.44 3.63
N PHE A 58 -2.28 -5.14 3.42
CA PHE A 58 -3.12 -4.07 3.97
C PHE A 58 -4.54 -4.09 3.39
N SER A 59 -4.68 -4.45 2.11
CA SER A 59 -5.97 -4.57 1.45
C SER A 59 -6.79 -5.75 2.02
N ARG A 60 -6.19 -6.94 2.15
CA ARG A 60 -6.92 -8.15 2.61
C ARG A 60 -7.10 -8.28 4.12
N TYR A 61 -6.17 -7.79 4.92
CA TYR A 61 -6.11 -8.10 6.36
C TYR A 61 -6.39 -6.87 7.22
N GLU A 62 -7.67 -6.48 7.27
CA GLU A 62 -8.10 -5.23 7.92
C GLU A 62 -7.69 -5.12 9.39
N LYS A 63 -7.75 -6.24 10.12
CA LYS A 63 -7.40 -6.31 11.55
C LYS A 63 -5.92 -5.99 11.83
N HIS A 64 -5.05 -6.18 10.84
CA HIS A 64 -3.60 -5.99 10.96
C HIS A 64 -3.15 -4.60 10.50
N ARG A 65 -4.02 -3.79 9.87
CA ARG A 65 -3.70 -2.45 9.34
C ARG A 65 -3.07 -1.53 10.39
N GLN A 66 -3.60 -1.52 11.61
CA GLN A 66 -3.10 -0.67 12.69
C GLN A 66 -1.65 -1.03 13.08
N LEU A 67 -1.36 -2.32 13.23
CA LEU A 67 0.00 -2.80 13.58
C LEU A 67 1.00 -2.48 12.46
N ILE A 68 0.60 -2.64 11.21
CA ILE A 68 1.41 -2.30 10.03
C ILE A 68 1.77 -0.80 10.03
N LEU A 69 0.79 0.07 10.28
CA LEU A 69 1.04 1.51 10.39
C LEU A 69 1.99 1.83 11.54
N GLU A 70 1.79 1.25 12.72
CA GLU A 70 2.63 1.46 13.89
C GLU A 70 4.10 1.05 13.64
N GLU A 71 4.32 -0.12 13.03
CA GLU A 71 5.66 -0.60 12.69
C GLU A 71 6.34 0.30 11.65
N MET A 72 5.59 0.75 10.63
CA MET A 72 6.08 1.71 9.64
C MET A 72 6.48 3.03 10.30
N PHE A 73 5.66 3.58 11.20
CA PHE A 73 5.94 4.82 11.93
C PHE A 73 7.11 4.71 12.90
N ALA A 74 7.26 3.58 13.57
CA ALA A 74 8.41 3.31 14.42
C ALA A 74 9.71 3.31 13.61
N SER A 75 9.65 2.82 12.37
CA SER A 75 10.80 2.70 11.49
C SER A 75 11.11 3.99 10.70
N LEU A 76 10.12 4.87 10.46
CA LEU A 76 10.31 6.20 9.87
C LEU A 76 11.33 7.06 10.62
N ALA A 77 11.39 6.96 11.94
CA ALA A 77 12.38 7.67 12.76
C ALA A 77 13.83 7.24 12.47
N LYS A 78 14.02 6.09 11.82
CA LYS A 78 15.33 5.54 11.45
C LYS A 78 15.75 5.88 10.02
N LEU A 79 14.92 6.62 9.28
CA LEU A 79 15.25 6.99 7.89
C LEU A 79 16.56 7.78 7.83
N PRO A 80 17.44 7.49 6.85
CA PRO A 80 18.60 8.31 6.59
C PRO A 80 18.17 9.76 6.34
N THR A 81 18.75 10.72 7.08
CA THR A 81 18.51 12.15 6.85
C THR A 81 19.38 12.72 5.71
N SER A 82 20.18 11.87 5.07
CA SER A 82 21.11 12.25 4.02
C SER A 82 20.38 12.70 2.75
N LYS A 83 20.57 13.96 2.38
CA LYS A 83 19.89 14.61 1.24
C LYS A 83 20.17 13.99 -0.14
N ARG A 84 21.20 13.15 -0.28
CA ARG A 84 21.77 12.78 -1.59
C ARG A 84 21.00 11.70 -2.37
N SER A 85 20.09 10.94 -1.75
CA SER A 85 19.37 9.84 -2.44
C SER A 85 17.92 9.60 -1.95
N LEU A 86 17.32 10.57 -1.26
CA LEU A 86 16.01 10.37 -0.61
C LEU A 86 14.85 10.12 -1.59
N ARG A 87 14.96 10.57 -2.85
CA ARG A 87 13.87 10.51 -3.84
C ARG A 87 14.27 9.60 -5.00
N ASN A 88 13.85 8.35 -4.93
CA ASN A 88 14.20 7.29 -5.88
C ASN A 88 12.97 6.62 -6.51
N PHE A 89 11.74 7.06 -6.18
CA PHE A 89 10.52 6.57 -6.83
C PHE A 89 10.15 7.51 -7.97
N ARG A 90 10.29 7.05 -9.22
CA ARG A 90 9.95 7.82 -10.43
C ARG A 90 8.43 7.86 -10.61
N LEU A 91 7.88 9.06 -10.76
CA LEU A 91 6.49 9.25 -11.14
C LEU A 91 6.30 9.10 -12.66
N ASN A 92 5.09 8.72 -13.06
CA ASN A 92 4.71 8.64 -14.48
C ASN A 92 4.53 10.03 -15.11
N SER A 93 4.40 11.08 -14.31
CA SER A 93 4.31 12.47 -14.74
C SER A 93 5.71 13.13 -14.82
N SER A 94 5.88 14.02 -15.78
CA SER A 94 7.04 14.92 -15.88
C SER A 94 6.71 16.31 -15.33
N ASP A 95 7.74 17.09 -15.03
CA ASP A 95 7.59 18.51 -14.70
C ASP A 95 7.30 19.37 -15.95
N MET A 96 7.24 20.68 -15.76
CA MET A 96 6.94 21.66 -16.82
C MET A 96 8.01 21.68 -17.92
N ASP A 97 9.23 21.25 -17.62
CA ASP A 97 10.37 21.18 -18.53
C ASP A 97 10.52 19.78 -19.17
N GLY A 98 9.65 18.83 -18.82
CA GLY A 98 9.66 17.45 -19.32
C GLY A 98 10.55 16.49 -18.53
N GLU A 99 11.13 16.93 -17.41
CA GLU A 99 12.02 16.11 -16.60
C GLU A 99 11.23 15.17 -15.68
N PRO A 100 11.76 13.95 -15.40
CA PRO A 100 11.08 12.99 -14.55
C PRO A 100 11.02 13.46 -13.10
N LEU A 101 9.83 13.39 -12.51
CA LEU A 101 9.62 13.69 -11.10
C LEU A 101 9.92 12.48 -10.21
N PHE A 102 10.54 12.72 -9.06
CA PHE A 102 10.85 11.67 -8.07
C PHE A 102 10.32 12.02 -6.69
N ILE A 103 9.81 11.01 -5.98
CA ILE A 103 9.40 11.08 -4.58
C ILE A 103 10.12 10.02 -3.74
N GLN A 104 9.97 10.11 -2.42
CA GLN A 104 10.51 9.09 -1.51
C GLN A 104 9.67 7.82 -1.60
N MET A 105 10.31 6.65 -1.49
CA MET A 105 9.60 5.36 -1.48
C MET A 105 8.56 5.26 -0.37
N VAL A 106 8.84 5.83 0.80
CA VAL A 106 7.88 5.81 1.91
C VAL A 106 6.65 6.64 1.59
N THR A 107 6.80 7.79 0.92
CA THR A 107 5.65 8.57 0.45
C THR A 107 4.81 7.77 -0.54
N ALA A 108 5.45 7.05 -1.47
CA ALA A 108 4.75 6.17 -2.40
C ALA A 108 3.98 5.05 -1.67
N LEU A 109 4.60 4.40 -0.69
CA LEU A 109 3.96 3.37 0.14
C LEU A 109 2.72 3.92 0.85
N VAL A 110 2.85 5.05 1.54
CA VAL A 110 1.74 5.66 2.30
C VAL A 110 0.55 5.97 1.40
N LEU A 111 0.80 6.54 0.21
CA LEU A 111 -0.26 6.81 -0.77
C LEU A 111 -0.94 5.52 -1.21
N GLN A 112 -0.18 4.45 -1.49
CA GLN A 112 -0.73 3.16 -1.87
C GLN A 112 -1.58 2.54 -0.75
N LEU A 113 -1.17 2.64 0.51
CA LEU A 113 -1.96 2.09 1.62
C LEU A 113 -3.29 2.82 1.82
N ILE A 114 -3.32 4.14 1.67
CA ILE A 114 -4.56 4.93 1.73
C ILE A 114 -5.47 4.60 0.54
N GLN A 115 -4.89 4.36 -0.65
CA GLN A 115 -5.67 4.05 -1.86
C GLN A 115 -6.21 2.62 -1.86
N CYS A 116 -5.46 1.65 -1.31
CA CYS A 116 -5.81 0.22 -1.41
C CYS A 116 -6.93 -0.25 -0.48
N VAL A 117 -7.42 0.61 0.42
CA VAL A 117 -8.61 0.33 1.24
C VAL A 117 -9.93 0.69 0.56
N VAL A 118 -9.86 1.27 -0.64
CA VAL A 118 -11.05 1.58 -1.44
C VAL A 118 -11.44 0.34 -2.24
N HIS A 119 -12.62 -0.19 -1.96
CA HIS A 119 -13.21 -1.31 -2.71
C HIS A 119 -14.19 -0.76 -3.74
N LEU A 120 -13.82 -0.86 -5.02
CA LEU A 120 -14.72 -0.49 -6.10
C LEU A 120 -15.73 -1.62 -6.34
N PRO A 121 -17.02 -1.30 -6.49
CA PRO A 121 -18.04 -2.28 -6.86
C PRO A 121 -17.69 -2.87 -8.23
N VAL A 122 -17.69 -4.20 -8.33
CA VAL A 122 -17.47 -4.90 -9.60
C VAL A 122 -18.66 -4.57 -10.50
N THR A 123 -18.42 -3.79 -11.57
CA THR A 123 -19.43 -3.57 -12.60
C THR A 123 -19.52 -4.84 -13.43
N GLU A 124 -20.37 -5.78 -13.04
CA GLU A 124 -20.73 -6.89 -13.93
C GLU A 124 -21.45 -6.31 -15.14
N LYS A 125 -20.72 -6.20 -16.27
CA LYS A 125 -21.31 -5.97 -17.58
C LYS A 125 -22.00 -7.25 -18.04
N ASP A 126 -23.14 -7.59 -17.43
CA ASP A 126 -24.22 -8.42 -17.98
C ASP A 126 -25.17 -8.86 -16.86
N SER A 127 -26.14 -8.03 -16.52
CA SER A 127 -27.41 -8.53 -15.99
C SER A 127 -28.54 -7.62 -16.45
N THR A 128 -29.15 -8.05 -17.55
CA THR A 128 -30.45 -7.62 -18.04
C THR A 128 -31.53 -7.72 -16.95
N LEU A 129 -32.38 -6.69 -16.89
CA LEU A 129 -33.74 -6.64 -16.33
C LEU A 129 -33.88 -6.33 -14.81
N ASP A 130 -34.39 -5.13 -14.55
CA ASP A 130 -35.42 -4.78 -13.54
C ASP A 130 -35.15 -4.96 -12.02
N GLU A 131 -33.95 -4.67 -11.52
CA GLU A 131 -33.66 -4.48 -10.06
C GLU A 131 -32.78 -3.23 -9.80
N ASP A 132 -33.11 -2.10 -10.41
CA ASP A 132 -32.21 -0.94 -10.56
C ASP A 132 -32.16 0.02 -9.36
N GLY A 133 -33.01 -0.17 -8.34
CA GLY A 133 -33.10 0.70 -7.16
C GLY A 133 -32.23 0.25 -5.97
N GLU A 134 -32.44 -0.98 -5.50
CA GLU A 134 -31.74 -1.52 -4.32
C GLU A 134 -30.25 -1.75 -4.59
N LYS A 135 -29.89 -2.27 -5.78
CA LYS A 135 -28.49 -2.48 -6.17
C LYS A 135 -27.68 -1.17 -6.25
N LYS A 136 -28.33 -0.05 -6.64
CA LYS A 136 -27.70 1.28 -6.65
C LYS A 136 -27.48 1.83 -5.25
N VAL A 137 -28.46 1.67 -4.36
CA VAL A 137 -28.33 2.11 -2.96
C VAL A 137 -27.22 1.32 -2.25
N ASP A 138 -27.15 0.00 -2.45
CA ASP A 138 -26.07 -0.82 -1.88
C ASP A 138 -24.69 -0.43 -2.42
N GLN A 139 -24.62 -0.06 -3.70
CA GLN A 139 -23.39 0.42 -4.33
C GLN A 139 -22.93 1.76 -3.74
N ASP A 140 -23.84 2.72 -3.54
CA ASP A 140 -23.53 4.01 -2.94
C ASP A 140 -23.11 3.87 -1.48
N VAL A 141 -23.73 2.95 -0.73
CA VAL A 141 -23.35 2.61 0.65
C VAL A 141 -21.94 2.00 0.70
N LEU A 142 -21.59 1.10 -0.24
CA LEU A 142 -20.24 0.54 -0.33
C LEU A 142 -19.18 1.62 -0.62
N ILE A 143 -19.47 2.51 -1.58
CA ILE A 143 -18.55 3.59 -1.97
C ILE A 143 -18.35 4.56 -0.80
N THR A 144 -19.42 4.98 -0.14
CA THR A 144 -19.34 5.91 1.00
C THR A 144 -18.57 5.31 2.17
N ASN A 145 -18.84 4.05 2.54
CA ASN A 145 -18.11 3.35 3.61
C ASN A 145 -16.61 3.18 3.30
N SER A 146 -16.28 2.81 2.06
CA SER A 146 -14.87 2.66 1.65
C SER A 146 -14.14 4.00 1.61
N TYR A 147 -14.81 5.07 1.17
CA TYR A 147 -14.28 6.43 1.23
C TYR A 147 -14.05 6.90 2.67
N GLU A 148 -15.00 6.67 3.58
CA GLU A 148 -14.82 6.98 5.01
C GLU A 148 -13.64 6.22 5.63
N THR A 149 -13.46 4.96 5.22
CA THR A 149 -12.33 4.14 5.68
C THR A 149 -10.99 4.69 5.18
N ALA A 150 -10.92 5.11 3.91
CA ALA A 150 -9.74 5.79 3.36
C ALA A 150 -9.44 7.10 4.10
N MET A 151 -10.47 7.92 4.34
CA MET A 151 -10.35 9.19 5.06
C MET A 151 -9.83 8.98 6.49
N ARG A 152 -10.39 8.00 7.20
CA ARG A 152 -9.94 7.63 8.56
C ARG A 152 -8.51 7.12 8.58
N THR A 153 -8.12 6.32 7.59
CA THR A 153 -6.75 5.81 7.45
C THR A 153 -5.76 6.96 7.23
N ALA A 154 -6.11 7.91 6.35
CA ALA A 154 -5.30 9.10 6.10
C ALA A 154 -5.19 10.00 7.35
N GLN A 155 -6.30 10.23 8.05
CA GLN A 155 -6.33 11.04 9.27
C GLN A 155 -5.50 10.40 10.39
N ASN A 156 -5.63 9.08 10.60
CA ASN A 156 -4.81 8.35 11.55
C ASN A 156 -3.33 8.46 11.20
N PHE A 157 -3.00 8.28 9.92
CA PHE A 157 -1.63 8.41 9.45
C PHE A 157 -1.05 9.80 9.77
N LEU A 158 -1.74 10.85 9.34
CA LEU A 158 -1.30 12.24 9.56
C LEU A 158 -1.24 12.60 11.05
N SER A 159 -2.20 12.14 11.85
CA SER A 159 -2.22 12.42 13.29
C SER A 159 -1.02 11.80 13.99
N VAL A 160 -0.68 10.54 13.70
CA VAL A 160 0.48 9.86 14.29
C VAL A 160 1.78 10.50 13.79
N PHE A 161 1.84 10.83 12.49
CA PHE A 161 3.03 11.43 11.89
C PHE A 161 3.32 12.84 12.45
N LEU A 162 2.31 13.70 12.60
CA LEU A 162 2.47 15.09 13.02
C LEU A 162 2.52 15.29 14.55
N LYS A 163 2.01 14.34 15.34
CA LYS A 163 2.12 14.38 16.81
C LYS A 163 3.53 14.09 17.31
N LYS A 164 4.38 13.52 16.47
CA LYS A 164 5.75 13.11 16.77
C LYS A 164 6.73 14.19 16.32
#